data_AF-B4K1H7-F1
#
_entry.id   AF-B4K1H7-F1
#
_cell.length_a   1.000
_cell.length_b   1.000
_cell.length_c   1.000
_cell.angle_alpha   90.00
_cell.angle_beta   90.00
_cell.angle_gamma   90.00
#
_symmetry.space_group_name_H-M   'P 1'
#
loop_
_entity.id
_entity.type
_entity.pdbx_description
1 polymer ?
#
loop_
_entity_poly.entity_id
_entity_poly.type
_entity_poly.pdbx_seq_one_letter_code
_entity_poly.pdbx_strand_id
1 'polypeptide(L)'
;MKGWFDAFRDDGGPTLYSFSNRTPVTGDVSIVAVSVLFATFYVAFLVIFPGVRKQKFTTFSTVTLSLFVGLVILITRLGSAWHVAHATIIAPYKAFSREKLPARIGTHIGLMHVNVTLTAVIKIIVVNKNKYIQNAFICLHNMIA
;
A
#
# COMPACT_ATOMS: atom_id res chain seq x y z
N MET A 1 -40.25 21.99 4.94
CA MET A 1 -39.31 23.05 5.34
C MET A 1 -37.90 22.52 5.11
N LYS A 2 -37.15 23.11 4.17
CA LYS A 2 -35.76 22.73 3.86
C LYS A 2 -34.86 23.20 5.01
N GLY A 3 -34.19 22.27 5.70
CA GLY A 3 -33.29 22.59 6.82
C GLY A 3 -31.90 22.96 6.35
N TRP A 4 -31.10 23.61 7.21
CA TRP A 4 -29.70 23.98 6.93
C TRP A 4 -28.82 22.80 6.46
N PHE A 5 -29.17 21.57 6.89
CA PHE A 5 -28.50 20.33 6.49
C PHE A 5 -28.91 19.79 5.10
N ASP A 6 -29.84 20.45 4.41
CA ASP A 6 -30.40 20.02 3.12
C ASP A 6 -29.89 20.86 1.94
N ALA A 7 -29.05 21.87 2.20
CA ALA A 7 -28.59 22.85 1.20
C ALA A 7 -27.63 22.28 0.13
N PHE A 8 -27.13 21.06 0.29
CA PHE A 8 -26.22 20.38 -0.65
C PHE A 8 -26.60 18.91 -0.90
N ARG A 9 -27.86 18.54 -0.63
CA ARG A 9 -28.39 17.19 -0.85
C ARG A 9 -29.51 17.31 -1.87
N ASP A 10 -29.35 16.67 -3.04
CA ASP A 10 -30.42 16.62 -4.03
C ASP A 10 -31.55 15.67 -3.61
N ASP A 11 -31.23 14.64 -2.80
CA ASP A 11 -32.19 13.67 -2.30
C ASP A 11 -32.06 13.56 -0.77
N GLY A 12 -33.07 14.02 -0.03
CA GLY A 12 -33.18 13.92 1.43
C GLY A 12 -33.23 12.48 2.00
N GLY A 13 -32.83 11.47 1.22
CA GLY A 13 -32.67 10.08 1.64
C GLY A 13 -31.29 9.81 2.27
N PRO A 14 -31.03 8.61 2.83
CA PRO A 14 -29.72 8.24 3.33
C PRO A 14 -28.65 8.35 2.23
N THR A 15 -27.40 8.66 2.59
CA THR A 15 -26.28 8.77 1.62
C THR A 15 -26.00 7.41 0.96
N LEU A 16 -26.70 7.11 -0.12
CA LEU A 16 -26.51 5.93 -0.93
C LEU A 16 -25.65 6.30 -2.13
N TYR A 17 -24.36 5.95 -2.08
CA TYR A 17 -23.53 5.98 -3.28
C TYR A 17 -24.04 4.89 -4.23
N SER A 18 -24.69 5.29 -5.33
CA SER A 18 -25.27 4.35 -6.32
C SER A 18 -24.23 3.38 -6.91
N PHE A 19 -22.95 3.76 -6.89
CA PHE A 19 -21.84 2.94 -7.36
C PHE A 19 -20.78 2.84 -6.27
N SER A 20 -20.59 1.62 -5.73
CA SER A 20 -19.50 1.32 -4.81
C SER A 20 -18.19 1.16 -5.60
N ASN A 21 -17.60 2.27 -6.05
CA ASN A 21 -16.26 2.27 -6.67
C ASN A 21 -15.19 2.24 -5.57
N ARG A 22 -15.13 1.14 -4.80
CA ARG A 22 -14.08 0.91 -3.82
C ARG A 22 -12.78 0.63 -4.56
N THR A 23 -11.94 1.64 -4.73
CA THR A 23 -10.58 1.43 -5.21
C THR A 23 -9.80 0.70 -4.11
N PRO A 24 -9.30 -0.52 -4.35
CA PRO A 24 -8.48 -1.21 -3.37
C PRO A 24 -7.22 -0.38 -3.11
N VAL A 25 -6.79 -0.34 -1.86
CA VAL A 25 -5.54 0.32 -1.48
C VAL A 25 -4.41 -0.40 -2.22
N THR A 26 -3.80 0.27 -3.19
CA THR A 26 -2.85 -0.34 -4.14
C THR A 26 -1.44 -0.46 -3.55
N GLY A 27 -1.15 0.23 -2.43
CA GLY A 27 0.14 0.19 -1.76
C GLY A 27 0.02 0.15 -0.23
N ASP A 28 1.12 -0.14 0.46
CA ASP A 28 1.15 -0.14 1.92
C ASP A 28 0.91 1.28 2.44
N VAL A 29 -0.18 1.46 3.19
CA VAL A 29 -0.59 2.75 3.78
C VAL A 29 0.53 3.35 4.62
N SER A 30 1.31 2.52 5.29
CA SER A 30 2.41 2.95 6.17
C SER A 30 3.53 3.59 5.37
N ILE A 31 3.91 3.00 4.24
CA ILE A 31 4.95 3.52 3.35
C ILE A 31 4.50 4.86 2.76
N VAL A 32 3.24 4.94 2.32
CA VAL A 32 2.66 6.17 1.78
C VAL A 32 2.64 7.27 2.85
N ALA A 33 2.16 6.98 4.05
CA ALA A 33 2.10 7.95 5.14
C ALA A 33 3.49 8.52 5.50
N VAL A 34 4.50 7.66 5.62
CA VAL A 34 5.89 8.09 5.88
C VAL A 34 6.42 8.97 4.74
N SER A 35 6.16 8.58 3.49
CA SER A 35 6.61 9.37 2.32
C SER A 35 6.00 10.78 2.30
N VAL A 36 4.71 10.90 2.60
CA VAL A 36 4.00 12.20 2.66
C VAL A 36 4.52 13.07 3.81
N LEU A 37 4.82 12.47 4.96
CA LEU A 37 5.37 13.18 6.11
C LEU A 37 6.74 13.81 5.79
N PHE A 38 7.67 13.03 5.20
CA PHE A 38 8.97 13.55 4.79
C PHE A 38 8.87 14.57 3.65
N ALA A 39 7.96 14.37 2.70
CA ALA A 39 7.70 15.33 1.63
C ALA A 39 7.20 16.67 2.19
N THR A 40 6.32 16.64 3.20
CA THR A 40 5.82 17.86 3.86
C THR A 40 6.95 18.62 4.54
N PHE A 41 7.83 17.93 5.27
CA PHE A 41 9.00 18.57 5.87
C PHE A 41 9.97 19.15 4.84
N TYR A 42 10.17 18.46 3.72
CA TYR A 42 11.00 18.96 2.64
C TYR A 42 10.41 20.21 1.98
N VAL A 43 9.11 20.23 1.72
CA VAL A 43 8.41 21.41 1.19
C VAL A 43 8.49 22.59 2.16
N ALA A 44 8.28 22.36 3.46
CA ALA A 44 8.43 23.40 4.47
C ALA A 44 9.85 23.98 4.48
N PHE A 45 10.88 23.14 4.36
CA PHE A 45 12.26 23.58 4.24
C PHE A 45 12.49 24.43 2.97
N LEU A 46 11.94 24.04 1.82
CA LEU A 46 12.03 24.81 0.57
C LEU A 46 11.38 26.18 0.66
N VAL A 47 10.28 26.32 1.40
CA VAL A 47 9.56 27.60 1.59
C VAL A 47 10.36 28.57 2.47
N ILE A 48 11.11 28.08 3.45
CA ILE A 48 11.97 28.90 4.33
C ILE A 48 13.26 29.32 3.63
N PHE A 49 13.71 28.51 2.67
CA PHE A 49 14.98 28.68 1.96
C PHE A 49 15.21 30.00 1.18
N PRO A 50 14.20 30.69 0.59
CA PRO A 50 14.44 31.90 -0.21
C PRO A 50 14.98 33.08 0.62
N GLY A 51 14.89 33.04 1.95
CA GLY A 51 15.38 34.11 2.84
C GLY A 51 16.89 34.13 3.10
N VAL A 52 17.65 33.08 2.74
CA VAL A 52 19.08 32.97 3.10
C VAL A 52 19.96 33.62 2.03
N ARG A 53 20.78 34.63 2.36
CA ARG A 53 21.49 35.47 1.38
C ARG A 53 22.90 34.98 0.98
N LYS A 54 23.66 34.25 1.82
CA LYS A 54 25.00 33.71 1.47
C LYS A 54 25.30 32.38 2.20
N GLN A 55 25.96 31.41 1.51
CA GLN A 55 26.18 30.00 1.88
C GLN A 55 24.97 29.04 1.76
N LYS A 56 24.38 28.95 0.56
CA LYS A 56 23.13 28.19 0.34
C LYS A 56 23.35 26.71 0.02
N PHE A 57 24.31 26.38 -0.85
CA PHE A 57 24.33 25.08 -1.52
C PHE A 57 24.76 23.92 -0.62
N THR A 58 25.76 24.12 0.24
CA THR A 58 26.29 23.08 1.13
C THR A 58 25.31 22.75 2.26
N THR A 59 24.75 23.75 2.92
CA THR A 59 23.74 23.53 3.96
C THR A 59 22.46 22.91 3.39
N PHE A 60 22.06 23.34 2.19
CA PHE A 60 20.94 22.73 1.46
C PHE A 60 21.17 21.26 1.15
N SER A 61 22.33 20.93 0.57
CA SER A 61 22.66 19.54 0.23
C SER A 61 22.72 18.66 1.47
N THR A 62 23.29 19.16 2.57
CA THR A 62 23.40 18.41 3.83
C THR A 62 22.03 18.13 4.45
N VAL A 63 21.13 19.12 4.51
CA VAL A 63 19.77 18.93 5.05
C VAL A 63 18.96 17.99 4.16
N THR A 64 19.05 18.17 2.84
CA THR A 64 18.35 17.31 1.87
C THR A 64 18.84 15.86 1.96
N LEU A 65 20.15 15.65 2.04
CA LEU A 65 20.75 14.32 2.19
C LEU A 65 20.33 13.68 3.52
N SER A 66 20.31 14.45 4.61
CA SER A 66 19.89 13.96 5.92
C SER A 66 18.42 13.49 5.92
N LEU A 67 17.52 14.31 5.37
CA LEU A 67 16.11 13.93 5.21
C LEU A 67 15.94 12.71 4.30
N PHE A 68 16.69 12.66 3.21
CA PHE A 68 16.67 11.54 2.28
C PHE A 68 17.13 10.23 2.94
N VAL A 69 18.25 10.26 3.68
CA VAL A 69 18.74 9.08 4.40
C VAL A 69 17.71 8.62 5.45
N GLY A 70 17.12 9.55 6.19
CA GLY A 70 16.04 9.22 7.14
C GLY A 70 14.84 8.54 6.47
N LEU A 71 14.39 9.08 5.33
CA LEU A 71 13.30 8.50 4.54
C LEU A 71 13.64 7.08 4.07
N VAL A 72 14.84 6.87 3.51
CA VAL A 72 15.28 5.57 3.01
C VAL A 72 15.31 4.54 4.14
N ILE A 73 15.84 4.90 5.32
CA ILE A 73 15.87 3.99 6.49
C ILE A 73 14.46 3.56 6.90
N LEU A 74 13.51 4.50 7.01
CA LEU A 74 12.14 4.17 7.42
C LEU A 74 11.41 3.33 6.37
N ILE A 75 11.53 3.66 5.08
CA ILE A 75 10.93 2.86 3.99
C ILE A 75 11.52 1.45 4.00
N THR A 76 12.83 1.34 4.16
CA THR A 76 13.56 0.06 4.15
C THR A 76 13.15 -0.83 5.32
N ARG A 77 12.83 -0.24 6.48
CA ARG A 77 12.26 -0.96 7.64
C ARG A 77 10.86 -1.48 7.38
N LEU A 78 10.01 -0.67 6.74
CA LEU A 78 8.60 -1.00 6.49
C LEU A 78 8.41 -1.88 5.24
N GLY A 79 9.36 -1.85 4.31
CA GLY A 79 9.29 -2.60 3.07
C GLY A 79 9.48 -4.11 3.24
N SER A 80 8.72 -4.89 2.47
CA SER A 80 8.84 -6.36 2.35
C SER A 80 9.67 -6.83 1.16
N ALA A 81 10.44 -5.93 0.54
CA ALA A 81 11.16 -6.21 -0.71
C ALA A 81 12.61 -6.66 -0.50
N TRP A 82 12.99 -7.13 0.69
CA TRP A 82 14.36 -7.53 0.98
C TRP A 82 14.76 -8.82 0.28
N HIS A 83 13.84 -9.79 0.26
CA HIS A 83 13.99 -10.99 -0.53
C HIS A 83 12.65 -11.34 -1.17
N VAL A 84 12.67 -11.47 -2.50
CA VAL A 84 11.46 -11.74 -3.28
C VAL A 84 11.66 -13.04 -4.04
N ALA A 85 10.79 -14.00 -3.76
CA ALA A 85 10.76 -15.29 -4.44
C ALA A 85 9.41 -15.48 -5.13
N HIS A 86 9.43 -15.95 -6.36
CA HIS A 86 8.22 -16.30 -7.11
C HIS A 86 8.32 -17.72 -7.63
N ALA A 87 7.28 -18.50 -7.42
CA ALA A 87 7.15 -19.84 -7.97
C ALA A 87 5.75 -20.02 -8.58
N THR A 88 5.67 -20.82 -9.63
CA THR A 88 4.38 -21.21 -10.22
C THR A 88 4.06 -22.61 -9.73
N ILE A 89 2.92 -22.76 -9.06
CA ILE A 89 2.49 -24.03 -8.45
C ILE A 89 1.08 -24.38 -8.89
N ILE A 90 0.75 -25.67 -8.84
CA ILE A 90 -0.61 -26.16 -9.03
C ILE A 90 -1.11 -26.58 -7.65
N ALA A 91 -1.99 -25.76 -7.05
CA ALA A 91 -2.41 -25.92 -5.66
C ALA A 91 -3.94 -26.02 -5.53
N PRO A 92 -4.46 -26.76 -4.53
CA PRO A 92 -5.88 -26.74 -4.21
C PRO A 92 -6.27 -25.36 -3.64
N TYR A 93 -7.38 -24.79 -4.12
CA TYR A 93 -7.79 -23.43 -3.73
C TYR A 93 -8.64 -23.37 -2.46
N LYS A 94 -9.46 -24.40 -2.19
CA LYS A 94 -10.41 -24.43 -1.07
C LYS A 94 -10.34 -25.79 -0.36
N ALA A 95 -10.41 -25.77 0.97
CA ALA A 95 -10.58 -27.00 1.76
C ALA A 95 -11.80 -27.80 1.26
N PHE A 96 -11.63 -29.12 1.16
CA PHE A 96 -12.64 -30.06 0.65
C PHE A 96 -13.03 -29.91 -0.85
N SER A 97 -12.26 -29.18 -1.66
CA SER A 97 -12.39 -29.21 -3.13
C SER A 97 -11.21 -29.95 -3.77
N ARG A 98 -11.49 -30.79 -4.78
CA ARG A 98 -10.46 -31.48 -5.59
C ARG A 98 -9.93 -30.60 -6.73
N GLU A 99 -10.50 -29.41 -6.93
CA GLU A 99 -10.10 -28.48 -7.97
C GLU A 99 -8.73 -27.87 -7.65
N LYS A 100 -7.77 -28.13 -8.52
CA LYS A 100 -6.42 -27.55 -8.47
C LYS A 100 -6.33 -26.42 -9.48
N LEU A 101 -5.87 -25.27 -9.04
CA LEU A 101 -5.72 -24.09 -9.90
C LEU A 101 -4.22 -23.79 -10.11
N PRO A 102 -3.81 -23.47 -11.35
CA PRO A 102 -2.48 -22.94 -11.60
C PRO A 102 -2.38 -21.54 -11.00
N ALA A 103 -1.55 -21.41 -9.97
CA ALA A 103 -1.36 -20.16 -9.24
C ALA A 103 0.13 -19.83 -9.12
N ARG A 104 0.44 -18.54 -9.20
CA ARG A 104 1.74 -17.98 -8.93
C ARG A 104 1.80 -17.57 -7.47
N ILE A 105 2.64 -18.25 -6.70
CA ILE A 105 2.95 -17.88 -5.32
C ILE A 105 4.13 -16.90 -5.34
N GLY A 106 4.00 -15.79 -4.63
CA GLY A 106 5.04 -14.80 -4.44
C GLY A 106 5.26 -14.56 -2.96
N THR A 107 6.48 -14.78 -2.48
CA THR A 107 6.85 -14.53 -1.09
C THR A 107 7.76 -13.32 -1.05
N HIS A 108 7.34 -12.28 -0.35
CA HIS A 108 8.04 -11.03 -0.15
C HIS A 108 8.46 -10.95 1.32
N ILE A 109 9.75 -11.12 1.58
CA ILE A 109 10.33 -11.13 2.93
C ILE A 109 10.81 -9.72 3.24
N GLY A 110 10.31 -9.14 4.32
CA GLY A 110 10.84 -7.94 4.97
C GLY A 110 11.62 -8.27 6.23
N LEU A 111 12.17 -7.26 6.91
CA LEU A 111 12.94 -7.50 8.16
C LEU A 111 12.10 -8.14 9.26
N MET A 112 10.83 -7.72 9.38
CA MET A 112 9.97 -8.02 10.52
C MET A 112 8.73 -8.81 10.13
N HIS A 113 8.51 -9.04 8.83
CA HIS A 113 7.32 -9.69 8.33
C HIS A 113 7.60 -10.41 7.02
N VAL A 114 6.76 -11.40 6.72
CA VAL A 114 6.74 -12.08 5.43
C VAL A 114 5.35 -11.88 4.83
N ASN A 115 5.30 -11.34 3.61
CA ASN A 115 4.07 -11.17 2.86
C ASN A 115 4.00 -12.25 1.76
N VAL A 116 3.02 -13.14 1.86
CA VAL A 116 2.78 -14.19 0.87
C VAL A 116 1.60 -13.78 -0.01
N THR A 117 1.80 -13.85 -1.31
CA THR A 117 0.79 -13.56 -2.32
C THR A 117 0.51 -14.83 -3.13
N LEU A 118 -0.76 -15.08 -3.44
CA LEU A 118 -1.16 -16.18 -4.31
C LEU A 118 -2.05 -15.60 -5.41
N THR A 119 -1.49 -15.51 -6.62
CA THR A 119 -2.18 -14.94 -7.78
C THR A 119 -2.50 -16.04 -8.78
N ALA A 120 -3.76 -16.23 -9.15
CA ALA A 120 -4.11 -17.19 -10.20
C ALA A 120 -3.48 -16.77 -11.54
N VAL A 121 -2.80 -17.69 -12.23
CA VAL A 121 -2.14 -17.42 -13.52
C VAL A 121 -3.18 -17.24 -14.62
N ILE A 122 -4.33 -17.88 -14.45
CA ILE A 122 -5.38 -17.90 -15.45
C ILE A 122 -6.61 -17.18 -14.90
N LYS A 123 -6.97 -16.07 -15.57
CA LYS A 123 -8.26 -15.38 -15.43
C LYS A 123 -9.35 -16.16 -16.18
N ILE A 124 -9.38 -17.50 -16.07
CA ILE A 124 -10.52 -18.27 -16.56
C ILE A 124 -11.64 -17.93 -15.60
N ILE A 125 -12.70 -17.42 -16.21
CA ILE A 125 -14.02 -17.18 -15.67
C ILE A 125 -14.39 -18.37 -14.78
N VAL A 126 -14.12 -18.26 -13.47
CA VAL A 126 -14.84 -19.05 -12.48
C VAL A 126 -16.23 -18.44 -12.51
N VAL A 127 -17.12 -19.12 -13.23
CA VAL A 127 -18.51 -18.76 -13.57
C VAL A 127 -19.39 -18.41 -12.37
N ASN A 128 -18.89 -18.47 -11.12
CA ASN A 128 -19.68 -18.00 -10.00
C ASN A 128 -18.84 -17.45 -8.85
N LYS A 129 -19.16 -16.19 -8.52
CA LYS A 129 -18.73 -15.33 -7.40
C LYS A 129 -17.54 -14.41 -7.69
N ASN A 130 -17.89 -13.13 -7.80
CA ASN A 130 -17.10 -11.93 -7.45
C ASN A 130 -16.12 -12.20 -6.31
N LYS A 131 -14.96 -12.75 -6.64
CA LYS A 131 -13.88 -12.95 -5.68
C LYS A 131 -12.58 -12.63 -6.40
N TYR A 132 -12.41 -11.33 -6.63
CA TYR A 132 -11.08 -10.74 -6.68
C TYR A 132 -10.43 -11.12 -5.34
N ILE A 133 -9.61 -12.17 -5.35
CA ILE A 133 -8.79 -12.53 -4.21
C ILE A 133 -7.73 -11.44 -4.10
N GLN A 134 -8.11 -10.35 -3.43
CA GLN A 134 -7.18 -9.43 -2.80
C GLN A 134 -6.39 -10.27 -1.80
N ASN A 135 -5.12 -10.50 -2.14
CA ASN A 135 -4.01 -10.86 -1.25
C ASN A 135 -4.42 -11.65 0.01
N ALA A 136 -4.23 -12.97 0.00
CA ALA A 136 -4.19 -13.73 1.24
C ALA A 136 -2.93 -13.32 2.03
N PHE A 137 -2.99 -12.17 2.71
CA PHE A 137 -1.95 -11.63 3.55
C PHE A 137 -1.88 -12.48 4.83
N ILE A 138 -1.22 -13.64 4.74
CA ILE A 138 -0.86 -14.41 5.93
C ILE A 138 0.41 -13.75 6.46
N CYS A 139 0.23 -12.74 7.32
CA CYS A 139 1.34 -12.17 8.08
C CYS A 139 1.73 -13.23 9.12
N LEU A 140 2.74 -14.04 8.79
CA LEU A 140 3.29 -15.05 9.71
C LEU A 140 4.14 -14.30 10.75
N HIS A 141 3.50 -13.61 11.69
CA HIS A 141 4.15 -13.04 12.86
C HIS A 141 4.31 -14.16 13.88
N ASN A 142 5.57 -14.54 14.15
CA ASN A 142 6.03 -15.61 15.07
C ASN A 142 6.04 -17.05 14.52
N MET A 143 7.04 -17.35 13.70
CA MET A 143 7.70 -18.67 13.69
C MET A 143 9.23 -18.47 13.58
N ILE A 144 9.81 -17.81 14.58
CA ILE A 144 11.21 -18.00 14.95
C ILE A 144 11.18 -18.15 16.47
N ALA A 145 11.11 -19.40 16.91
CA ALA A 145 11.51 -19.80 18.26
C ALA A 145 13.02 -20.03 18.24
#